data_AF-A0A0F6MPB7-F1
#
_entry.id   AF-A0A0F6MPB7-F1
#
_cell.length_a   1.000
_cell.length_b   1.000
_cell.length_c   1.000
_cell.angle_alpha   90.00
_cell.angle_beta   90.00
_cell.angle_gamma   90.00
#
_symmetry.space_group_name_H-M   'P 1'
#
loop_
_entity.id
_entity.type
_entity.pdbx_description
1 polymer ?
#
loop_
_entity_poly.entity_id
_entity_poly.type
_entity_poly.pdbx_seq_one_letter_code
_entity_poly.pdbx_strand_id
1 'polypeptide(L)'
;MILKEKILFLFFVAAKLVGISSYEAGNQDLVLITFEYTQRAPDDLIEKLGILLEANINSQKRRNERVVITPEISRKIGLVEKGTVVYIDAVPRRCLIRDLSFSGAKILLVGIANFLINKEVILRFAFDDPQSVFGIKGKTVRTEPVEGRKDLVALAVQYYPKNIPMMYKMYLNKYFSVVRKPASDGFGDDFLEDVAPASSFAPVSSPIGTNTAPLTPPPADSAPEQIS
;
A
#
# COMPACT_ATOMS: atom_id res chain seq x y z
N MET A 1 -22.40 29.75 3.19
CA MET A 1 -21.32 29.03 3.89
C MET A 1 -21.60 27.55 3.75
N ILE A 2 -21.03 26.91 2.73
CA ILE A 2 -21.34 25.52 2.36
C ILE A 2 -20.57 24.60 3.31
N LEU A 3 -21.28 23.92 4.20
CA LEU A 3 -20.77 22.86 5.04
C LEU A 3 -20.42 21.68 4.11
N LYS A 4 -19.15 21.60 3.67
CA LYS A 4 -18.68 20.48 2.85
C LYS A 4 -18.77 19.20 3.68
N GLU A 5 -19.59 18.28 3.19
CA GLU A 5 -19.77 16.91 3.65
C GLU A 5 -18.41 16.28 4.02
N LYS A 6 -18.23 16.03 5.32
CA LYS A 6 -17.28 15.00 5.76
C LYS A 6 -17.77 13.70 5.12
N ILE A 7 -16.95 13.05 4.31
CA ILE A 7 -17.19 11.67 3.92
C ILE A 7 -17.07 10.85 5.20
N LEU A 8 -18.21 10.62 5.84
CA LEU A 8 -18.36 9.80 7.01
C LEU A 8 -18.67 8.39 6.49
N PHE A 9 -17.65 7.54 6.42
CA PHE A 9 -17.86 6.12 6.18
C PHE A 9 -18.57 5.53 7.41
N LEU A 10 -19.90 5.44 7.34
CA LEU A 10 -20.74 4.74 8.31
C LEU A 10 -20.98 3.33 7.80
N PHE A 11 -20.39 2.35 8.47
CA PHE A 11 -20.73 0.94 8.28
C PHE A 11 -21.60 0.51 9.45
N PHE A 12 -22.80 -0.01 9.15
CA PHE A 12 -23.64 -0.65 10.14
C PHE A 12 -23.38 -2.15 10.08
N VAL A 13 -22.75 -2.68 11.12
CA VAL A 13 -22.43 -4.12 11.20
C VAL A 13 -23.11 -4.68 12.44
N ALA A 14 -23.92 -5.73 12.24
CA ALA A 14 -24.49 -6.47 13.34
C ALA A 14 -23.39 -7.23 14.08
N ALA A 15 -23.27 -6.98 15.39
CA ALA A 15 -22.30 -7.62 16.25
C ALA A 15 -22.95 -8.06 17.56
N LYS A 16 -22.49 -9.20 18.08
CA LYS A 16 -22.87 -9.73 19.37
C LYS A 16 -21.78 -9.40 20.38
N LEU A 17 -22.18 -8.93 21.56
CA LEU A 17 -21.26 -8.80 22.69
C LEU A 17 -20.84 -10.20 23.16
N VAL A 18 -19.53 -10.48 23.10
CA VAL A 18 -18.97 -11.79 23.49
C VAL A 18 -18.33 -11.74 24.86
N GLY A 19 -17.78 -10.60 25.27
CA GLY A 19 -17.14 -10.48 26.56
C GLY A 19 -16.94 -9.06 27.02
N ILE A 20 -16.96 -8.90 28.33
CA ILE A 20 -16.56 -7.69 29.04
C ILE A 20 -15.52 -8.13 30.06
N SER A 21 -14.30 -7.61 29.99
CA SER A 21 -13.24 -7.88 30.96
C SER A 21 -12.62 -6.59 31.48
N SER A 22 -12.24 -6.57 32.76
CA SER A 22 -11.51 -5.45 33.34
C SER A 22 -10.06 -5.45 32.87
N TYR A 23 -9.54 -4.29 32.48
CA TYR A 23 -8.16 -4.14 32.04
C TYR A 23 -7.25 -4.00 33.27
N GLU A 24 -6.76 -5.12 33.80
CA GLU A 24 -6.01 -5.16 35.08
C GLU A 24 -4.57 -4.59 35.04
N ALA A 25 -4.20 -3.84 34.00
CA ALA A 25 -2.91 -3.17 33.93
C ALA A 25 -2.91 -1.81 34.65
N GLY A 26 -3.29 -1.80 35.93
CA GLY A 26 -3.03 -0.70 36.87
C GLY A 26 -4.01 0.48 36.85
N ASN A 27 -5.07 0.47 36.04
CA ASN A 27 -6.14 1.47 36.05
C ASN A 27 -7.50 0.78 36.20
N GLN A 28 -8.15 0.95 37.34
CA GLN A 28 -9.39 0.23 37.71
C GLN A 28 -10.64 0.66 36.91
N ASP A 29 -10.52 1.64 36.01
CA ASP A 29 -11.66 2.22 35.28
C ASP A 29 -11.69 1.86 33.79
N LEU A 30 -10.80 0.98 33.32
CA LEU A 30 -10.76 0.55 31.92
C LEU A 30 -11.39 -0.84 31.75
N VAL A 31 -12.37 -0.92 30.87
CA VAL A 31 -13.09 -2.15 30.54
C VAL A 31 -12.87 -2.46 29.06
N LEU A 32 -12.46 -3.69 28.78
CA LEU A 32 -12.33 -4.22 27.43
C LEU A 32 -13.64 -4.91 27.03
N ILE A 33 -14.26 -4.40 25.97
CA ILE A 33 -15.51 -4.92 25.42
C ILE A 33 -15.20 -5.58 24.08
N THR A 34 -15.47 -6.88 23.99
CA THR A 34 -15.23 -7.69 22.79
C THR A 34 -16.55 -7.96 22.07
N PHE A 35 -16.60 -7.57 20.80
CA PHE A 35 -17.72 -7.86 19.90
C PHE A 35 -17.31 -8.87 18.83
N GLU A 36 -18.22 -9.76 18.48
CA GLU A 36 -18.09 -10.69 17.36
C GLU A 36 -19.16 -10.37 16.32
N TYR A 37 -18.78 -10.32 15.05
CA TYR A 37 -19.74 -10.05 13.98
C TYR A 37 -20.66 -11.26 13.78
N THR A 38 -21.97 -11.03 13.80
CA THR A 38 -22.97 -12.10 13.66
C THR A 38 -23.19 -12.52 12.21
N GLN A 39 -22.68 -11.73 11.28
CA GLN A 39 -22.76 -11.93 9.84
C GLN A 39 -21.42 -11.53 9.21
N ARG A 40 -21.17 -12.02 7.99
CA ARG A 40 -20.03 -11.55 7.20
C ARG A 40 -20.10 -10.03 7.11
N ALA A 41 -19.01 -9.35 7.47
CA ALA A 41 -18.92 -7.91 7.37
C ALA A 41 -19.14 -7.47 5.92
N PRO A 42 -19.73 -6.28 5.68
CA PRO A 42 -19.88 -5.76 4.32
C PRO A 42 -18.55 -5.77 3.57
N ASP A 43 -18.55 -6.20 2.31
CA ASP A 43 -17.32 -6.32 1.51
C ASP A 43 -16.51 -5.02 1.47
N ASP A 44 -17.21 -3.88 1.37
CA ASP A 44 -16.59 -2.54 1.41
C ASP A 44 -15.81 -2.29 2.71
N LEU A 45 -16.34 -2.72 3.86
CA LEU A 45 -15.65 -2.57 5.15
C LEU A 45 -14.37 -3.41 5.17
N ILE A 46 -14.46 -4.67 4.71
CA ILE A 46 -13.31 -5.58 4.63
C ILE A 46 -12.24 -4.97 3.72
N GLU A 47 -12.63 -4.45 2.56
CA GLU A 47 -11.72 -3.78 1.62
C GLU A 47 -11.04 -2.56 2.26
N LYS A 48 -11.80 -1.64 2.88
CA LYS A 48 -11.22 -0.44 3.50
C LYS A 48 -10.30 -0.77 4.67
N LEU A 49 -10.65 -1.76 5.49
CA LEU A 49 -9.77 -2.25 6.56
C LEU A 49 -8.49 -2.88 5.99
N GLY A 50 -8.60 -3.65 4.91
CA GLY A 50 -7.47 -4.21 4.18
C GLY A 50 -6.50 -3.13 3.69
N ILE A 51 -7.01 -2.09 3.03
CA ILE A 51 -6.22 -0.94 2.54
C ILE A 51 -5.54 -0.22 3.71
N LEU A 52 -6.26 0.01 4.81
CA LEU A 52 -5.73 0.69 5.99
C LEU A 52 -4.59 -0.13 6.62
N LEU A 53 -4.78 -1.44 6.78
CA LEU A 53 -3.78 -2.35 7.33
C LEU A 53 -2.53 -2.40 6.44
N GLU A 54 -2.73 -2.54 5.13
CA GLU A 54 -1.64 -2.53 4.15
C GLU A 54 -0.83 -1.23 4.23
N ALA A 55 -1.51 -0.08 4.26
CA ALA A 55 -0.87 1.22 4.39
C ALA A 55 -0.08 1.36 5.70
N ASN A 56 -0.59 0.81 6.81
CA ASN A 56 0.13 0.80 8.07
C ASN A 56 1.42 -0.03 7.97
N ILE A 57 1.32 -1.27 7.52
CA ILE A 57 2.47 -2.19 7.36
C ILE A 57 3.51 -1.58 6.41
N ASN A 58 3.07 -1.07 5.26
CA ASN A 58 3.95 -0.48 4.26
C ASN A 58 4.63 0.79 4.79
N SER A 59 3.94 1.60 5.61
CA SER A 59 4.55 2.79 6.22
C SER A 59 5.71 2.46 7.17
N GLN A 60 5.70 1.27 7.78
CA GLN A 60 6.78 0.81 8.65
C GLN A 60 7.93 0.19 7.81
N LYS A 61 7.58 -0.71 6.87
CA LYS A 61 8.57 -1.41 6.03
C LYS A 61 9.31 -0.46 5.08
N ARG A 62 8.61 0.50 4.48
CA ARG A 62 9.13 1.42 3.44
C ARG A 62 9.30 2.85 3.96
N ARG A 63 9.57 3.00 5.26
CA ARG A 63 9.55 4.29 5.96
C ARG A 63 10.32 5.41 5.22
N ASN A 64 11.48 5.09 4.66
CA ASN A 64 12.39 6.05 4.04
C ASN A 64 12.40 6.00 2.50
N GLU A 65 11.59 5.12 1.89
CA GLU A 65 11.50 5.03 0.44
C GLU A 65 10.85 6.30 -0.11
N ARG A 66 11.50 6.92 -1.11
CA ARG A 66 11.11 8.23 -1.62
C ARG A 66 10.41 8.11 -2.96
N VAL A 67 9.26 8.77 -3.06
CA VAL A 67 8.45 8.89 -4.26
C VAL A 67 8.69 10.28 -4.84
N VAL A 68 9.29 10.33 -6.04
CA VAL A 68 9.50 11.59 -6.76
C VAL A 68 8.16 12.08 -7.31
N ILE A 69 7.83 13.35 -7.09
CA ILE A 69 6.51 13.88 -7.46
C ILE A 69 6.48 14.36 -8.91
N THR A 70 6.05 13.48 -9.81
CA THR A 70 5.70 13.78 -11.20
C THR A 70 4.20 14.10 -11.31
N PRO A 71 3.73 14.76 -12.39
CA PRO A 71 2.29 15.04 -12.56
C PRO A 71 1.44 13.76 -12.57
N GLU A 72 1.97 12.68 -13.13
CA GLU A 72 1.33 11.36 -13.14
C GLU A 72 1.19 10.79 -11.74
N ILE A 73 2.28 10.80 -10.97
CA ILE A 73 2.28 10.30 -9.59
C ILE A 73 1.36 11.16 -8.71
N SER A 74 1.36 12.48 -8.88
CA SER A 74 0.44 13.39 -8.18
C SER A 74 -1.01 12.96 -8.39
N ARG A 75 -1.44 12.74 -9.64
CA ARG A 75 -2.80 12.25 -9.93
C ARG A 75 -3.07 10.89 -9.31
N LYS A 76 -2.10 9.97 -9.36
CA LYS A 76 -2.25 8.60 -8.84
C LYS A 76 -2.47 8.56 -7.32
N ILE A 77 -1.73 9.38 -6.57
CA ILE A 77 -1.86 9.44 -5.10
C ILE A 77 -2.95 10.45 -4.67
N GLY A 78 -3.57 11.16 -5.61
CA GLY A 78 -4.57 12.20 -5.35
C GLY A 78 -4.02 13.49 -4.78
N LEU A 79 -2.75 13.84 -5.03
CA LEU A 79 -2.17 15.11 -4.58
C LEU A 79 -2.61 16.24 -5.51
N VAL A 80 -3.43 17.17 -5.00
CA VAL A 80 -4.10 18.22 -5.79
C VAL A 80 -3.11 19.14 -6.48
N GLU A 81 -2.12 19.65 -5.74
CA GLU A 81 -1.07 20.52 -6.28
C GLU A 81 0.29 20.15 -5.73
N LYS A 82 1.31 20.27 -6.58
CA LYS A 82 2.71 20.18 -6.14
C LYS A 82 3.12 21.41 -5.34
N GLY A 83 2.52 22.56 -5.66
CA GLY A 83 2.70 23.82 -4.95
C GLY A 83 1.89 23.79 -3.67
N THR A 84 2.51 24.08 -2.54
CA THR A 84 1.83 24.15 -1.26
C THR A 84 2.46 25.21 -0.37
N VAL A 85 1.93 25.35 0.84
CA VAL A 85 2.46 26.22 1.88
C VAL A 85 3.15 25.37 2.94
N VAL A 86 4.41 25.70 3.22
CA VAL A 86 5.11 25.25 4.41
C VAL A 86 5.17 26.40 5.41
N TYR A 87 4.87 26.11 6.67
CA TYR A 87 5.07 27.06 7.76
C TYR A 87 6.41 26.73 8.40
N ILE A 88 7.34 27.66 8.41
CA ILE A 88 8.67 27.52 9.03
C ILE A 88 8.73 28.53 10.16
N ASP A 89 8.87 28.08 11.41
CA ASP A 89 8.72 28.93 12.61
C ASP A 89 7.44 29.78 12.55
N ALA A 90 6.31 29.15 12.18
CA ALA A 90 4.99 29.77 11.98
C ALA A 90 4.87 30.78 10.81
N VAL A 91 5.96 31.07 10.06
CA VAL A 91 5.92 31.94 8.88
C VAL A 91 5.53 31.14 7.63
N PRO A 92 4.43 31.47 6.93
CA PRO A 92 4.02 30.76 5.73
C PRO A 92 4.93 31.09 4.55
N ARG A 93 5.39 30.05 3.85
CA ARG A 93 6.20 30.15 2.63
C ARG A 93 5.63 29.24 1.56
N ARG A 94 5.55 29.75 0.33
CA ARG A 94 5.20 28.91 -0.82
C ARG A 94 6.37 27.99 -1.14
N CYS A 95 6.08 26.71 -1.35
CA CYS A 95 7.06 25.71 -1.71
C CYS A 95 6.50 24.73 -2.75
N LEU A 96 7.40 24.00 -3.39
CA LEU A 96 7.09 22.92 -4.32
C LEU A 96 7.55 21.59 -3.72
N ILE A 97 6.68 20.58 -3.69
CA ILE A 97 7.03 19.24 -3.25
C ILE A 97 7.84 18.54 -4.36
N ARG A 98 9.06 18.09 -4.04
CA ARG A 98 9.94 17.37 -4.97
C ARG A 98 9.85 15.87 -4.80
N ASP A 99 9.92 15.38 -3.57
CA ASP A 99 9.74 13.98 -3.22
C ASP A 99 9.06 13.82 -1.86
N LEU A 100 8.37 12.69 -1.67
CA LEU A 100 7.66 12.31 -0.44
C LEU A 100 8.10 10.92 0.01
N SER A 101 8.18 10.71 1.32
CA SER A 101 8.26 9.38 1.94
C SER A 101 7.27 9.30 3.11
N PHE A 102 7.16 8.12 3.72
CA PHE A 102 6.39 7.99 4.96
C PHE A 102 7.02 8.73 6.13
N SER A 103 8.32 9.05 6.10
CA SER A 103 9.05 9.71 7.19
C SER A 103 9.39 11.17 6.95
N GLY A 104 9.22 11.69 5.74
CA GLY A 104 9.63 13.04 5.40
C GLY A 104 9.33 13.44 3.97
N ALA A 105 9.87 14.57 3.57
CA ALA A 105 9.76 15.11 2.22
C ALA A 105 10.98 15.94 1.84
N LYS A 106 11.19 16.11 0.55
CA LYS A 106 12.04 17.19 0.01
C LYS A 106 11.14 18.24 -0.64
N ILE A 107 11.33 19.50 -0.26
CA ILE A 107 10.61 20.63 -0.83
C ILE A 107 11.59 21.66 -1.40
N LEU A 108 11.15 22.42 -2.40
CA LEU A 108 11.89 23.54 -2.99
C LEU A 108 11.20 24.84 -2.62
N LEU A 109 11.95 25.84 -2.17
CA LEU A 109 11.41 27.16 -1.85
C LEU A 109 12.45 28.25 -2.05
N VAL A 110 11.98 29.50 -2.14
CA VAL A 110 12.85 30.68 -2.22
C VAL A 110 13.34 31.07 -0.83
N GLY A 111 14.66 31.24 -0.66
CA GLY A 111 15.22 31.69 0.61
C GLY A 111 16.71 31.38 0.79
N ILE A 112 17.23 31.68 1.98
CA ILE A 112 18.63 31.49 2.33
C ILE A 112 18.75 30.26 3.24
N ALA A 113 19.61 29.30 2.86
CA ALA A 113 19.75 28.00 3.50
C ALA A 113 20.02 28.06 5.02
N ASN A 114 20.87 28.98 5.46
CA ASN A 114 21.30 29.08 6.87
C ASN A 114 20.15 29.40 7.83
N PHE A 115 19.10 30.08 7.37
CA PHE A 115 17.95 30.44 8.21
C PHE A 115 16.88 29.35 8.26
N LEU A 116 17.02 28.32 7.43
CA LEU A 116 15.99 27.30 7.22
C LEU A 116 16.34 25.95 7.85
N ILE A 117 17.57 25.76 8.33
CA ILE A 117 18.01 24.51 8.94
C ILE A 117 17.60 24.43 10.42
N ASN A 118 17.30 23.21 10.89
CA ASN A 118 16.89 22.93 12.27
C ASN A 118 15.67 23.70 12.78
N LYS A 119 14.77 24.09 11.89
CA LYS A 119 13.54 24.81 12.19
C LYS A 119 12.33 23.90 12.30
N GLU A 120 11.38 24.31 13.13
CA GLU A 120 10.08 23.65 13.24
C GLU A 120 9.26 23.94 11.99
N VAL A 121 8.68 22.90 11.41
CA VAL A 121 7.90 23.03 10.17
C VAL A 121 6.56 22.33 10.23
N ILE A 122 5.59 22.93 9.54
CA ILE A 122 4.30 22.32 9.24
C ILE A 122 4.13 22.35 7.73
N LEU A 123 4.23 21.18 7.09
CA LEU A 123 4.02 21.04 5.66
C LEU A 123 2.55 20.71 5.41
N ARG A 124 1.84 21.58 4.68
CA ARG A 124 0.44 21.34 4.33
C ARG A 124 0.31 20.48 3.09
N PHE A 125 -0.65 19.58 3.14
CA PHE A 125 -1.06 18.75 2.03
C PHE A 125 -2.54 18.97 1.73
N ALA A 126 -2.87 18.90 0.45
CA ALA A 126 -4.23 18.83 -0.04
C ALA A 126 -4.31 17.61 -0.97
N PHE A 127 -5.13 16.65 -0.57
CA PHE A 127 -5.44 15.47 -1.37
C PHE A 127 -6.90 15.51 -1.82
N ASP A 128 -7.17 14.91 -2.97
CA ASP A 128 -8.51 14.58 -3.44
C ASP A 128 -8.81 13.09 -3.27
N ASP A 129 -10.09 12.75 -3.45
CA ASP A 129 -10.61 11.38 -3.41
C ASP A 129 -10.09 10.47 -2.25
N PRO A 130 -10.58 10.71 -1.01
CA PRO A 130 -11.51 11.78 -0.59
C PRO A 130 -10.82 13.14 -0.43
N GLN A 131 -11.56 14.25 -0.48
CA GLN A 131 -10.97 15.57 -0.22
C GLN A 131 -10.45 15.66 1.22
N SER A 132 -9.15 15.86 1.39
CA SER A 132 -8.54 16.02 2.71
C SER A 132 -7.41 17.06 2.70
N VAL A 133 -7.40 17.90 3.73
CA VAL A 133 -6.38 18.93 3.91
C VAL A 133 -5.85 18.83 5.33
N PHE A 134 -4.54 18.60 5.47
CA PHE A 134 -3.89 18.46 6.76
C PHE A 134 -2.44 18.95 6.72
N GLY A 135 -1.91 19.32 7.88
CA GLY A 135 -0.50 19.69 8.05
C GLY A 135 0.25 18.60 8.80
N ILE A 136 1.42 18.22 8.31
CA ILE A 136 2.33 17.30 9.01
C ILE A 136 3.43 18.12 9.67
N LYS A 137 3.56 17.97 11.00
CA LYS A 137 4.63 18.60 11.78
C LYS A 137 5.95 17.83 11.61
N GLY A 138 7.05 18.56 11.57
CA GLY A 138 8.38 18.00 11.48
C GLY A 138 9.47 19.05 11.70
N LYS A 139 10.70 18.67 11.38
CA LYS A 139 11.88 19.52 11.48
C LYS A 139 12.67 19.51 10.19
N THR A 140 13.32 20.61 9.87
CA THR A 140 14.27 20.68 8.75
C THR A 140 15.61 20.10 9.17
N VAL A 141 16.14 19.18 8.37
CA VAL A 141 17.36 18.44 8.72
C VAL A 141 18.55 18.80 7.84
N ARG A 142 18.31 19.20 6.59
CA ARG A 142 19.36 19.64 5.66
C ARG A 142 18.81 20.59 4.63
N THR A 143 19.71 21.37 4.05
CA THR A 143 19.48 22.27 2.93
C THR A 143 20.49 21.95 1.83
N GLU A 144 20.03 21.97 0.58
CA GLU A 144 20.84 21.75 -0.62
C GLU A 144 20.56 22.96 -1.56
N PRO A 145 21.58 23.69 -2.03
CA PRO A 145 21.37 24.76 -3.01
C PRO A 145 20.92 24.15 -4.35
N VAL A 146 20.07 24.87 -5.10
CA VAL A 146 19.61 24.41 -6.42
C VAL A 146 20.54 24.93 -7.51
N GLU A 147 21.02 24.05 -8.37
CA GLU A 147 21.87 24.41 -9.51
C GLU A 147 21.16 25.38 -10.45
N GLY A 148 21.86 26.43 -10.88
CA GLY A 148 21.33 27.45 -11.78
C GLY A 148 20.39 28.48 -11.13
N ARG A 149 20.00 28.33 -9.86
CA ARG A 149 19.20 29.32 -9.11
C ARG A 149 19.66 29.50 -7.67
N LYS A 150 20.41 30.58 -7.44
CA LYS A 150 20.96 30.94 -6.11
C LYS A 150 19.89 31.34 -5.09
N ASP A 151 18.71 31.71 -5.55
CA ASP A 151 17.56 32.10 -4.74
C ASP A 151 16.72 30.90 -4.26
N LEU A 152 16.91 29.73 -4.87
CA LEU A 152 16.20 28.49 -4.52
C LEU A 152 17.02 27.59 -3.61
N VAL A 153 16.34 27.02 -2.62
CA VAL A 153 16.89 26.04 -1.69
C VAL A 153 16.00 24.82 -1.67
N ALA A 154 16.61 23.64 -1.79
CA ALA A 154 15.99 22.38 -1.50
C ALA A 154 16.13 22.07 0.00
N LEU A 155 15.01 21.81 0.65
CA LEU A 155 14.90 21.59 2.08
C LEU A 155 14.45 20.16 2.31
N ALA A 156 15.20 19.39 3.10
CA ALA A 156 14.72 18.09 3.57
C ALA A 156 14.00 18.28 4.91
N VAL A 157 12.76 17.83 4.94
CA VAL A 157 11.89 17.82 6.10
C VAL A 157 11.78 16.40 6.62
N GLN A 158 12.02 16.21 7.91
CA GLN A 158 11.75 14.97 8.62
C GLN A 158 10.51 15.14 9.48
N TYR A 159 9.53 14.26 9.32
CA TYR A 159 8.29 14.29 10.09
C TYR A 159 8.47 13.73 11.49
N TYR A 160 7.69 14.27 12.43
CA TYR A 160 7.54 13.66 13.74
C TYR A 160 6.59 12.46 13.64
N PRO A 161 7.01 11.23 14.01
CA PRO A 161 6.23 10.02 13.79
C PRO A 161 4.80 10.07 14.33
N LYS A 162 4.59 10.71 15.49
CA LYS A 162 3.28 10.87 16.15
C LYS A 162 2.34 11.80 15.39
N ASN A 163 2.88 12.64 14.50
CA ASN A 163 2.14 13.67 13.77
C ASN A 163 1.78 13.26 12.35
N ILE A 164 2.12 12.04 11.93
CA ILE A 164 1.87 11.53 10.57
C ILE A 164 0.48 10.89 10.54
N PRO A 165 -0.52 11.52 9.89
CA PRO A 165 -1.88 10.99 9.88
C PRO A 165 -1.97 9.67 9.10
N MET A 166 -2.88 8.79 9.50
CA MET A 166 -3.13 7.54 8.75
C MET A 166 -3.54 7.82 7.30
N MET A 167 -4.35 8.86 7.09
CA MET A 167 -4.76 9.29 5.74
C MET A 167 -3.56 9.56 4.83
N TYR A 168 -2.52 10.26 5.32
CA TYR A 168 -1.30 10.49 4.54
C TYR A 168 -0.65 9.18 4.11
N LYS A 169 -0.56 8.21 5.04
CA LYS A 169 -0.01 6.89 4.75
C LYS A 169 -0.84 6.17 3.68
N MET A 170 -2.17 6.25 3.76
CA MET A 170 -3.06 5.64 2.78
C MET A 170 -2.88 6.26 1.38
N TYR A 171 -2.80 7.58 1.25
CA TYR A 171 -2.55 8.22 -0.05
C TYR A 171 -1.20 7.81 -0.64
N LEU A 172 -0.15 7.84 0.17
CA LEU A 172 1.18 7.44 -0.29
C LEU A 172 1.23 5.94 -0.63
N ASN A 173 0.47 5.11 0.08
CA ASN A 173 0.37 3.68 -0.20
C ASN A 173 -0.19 3.37 -1.59
N LYS A 174 -1.10 4.20 -2.14
CA LYS A 174 -1.63 4.06 -3.51
C LYS A 174 -0.51 3.99 -4.57
N TYR A 175 0.64 4.64 -4.29
CA TYR A 175 1.82 4.52 -5.17
C TYR A 175 2.41 3.11 -5.14
N PHE A 176 2.59 2.52 -3.95
CA PHE A 176 3.28 1.24 -3.75
C PHE A 176 2.41 0.01 -4.04
N SER A 177 1.10 0.07 -3.79
CA SER A 177 0.20 -1.07 -4.02
C SER A 177 0.11 -1.47 -5.49
N VAL A 178 0.36 -0.54 -6.43
CA VAL A 178 0.30 -0.80 -7.89
C VAL A 178 1.66 -1.19 -8.48
N VAL A 179 2.78 -0.88 -7.82
CA VAL A 179 4.13 -1.28 -8.31
C VAL A 179 4.31 -2.81 -8.29
N ARG A 180 3.34 -3.56 -7.71
CA ARG A 180 3.22 -5.03 -7.82
C ARG A 180 2.52 -5.55 -9.08
N LYS A 181 2.26 -4.72 -10.11
CA LYS A 181 1.81 -5.24 -11.41
C LYS A 181 2.61 -4.59 -12.54
N PRO A 182 3.74 -5.21 -12.92
CA PRO A 182 3.71 -6.01 -14.14
C PRO A 182 4.55 -7.30 -14.04
N ALA A 183 3.88 -8.44 -13.93
CA ALA A 183 4.23 -9.78 -14.44
C ALA A 183 3.11 -10.75 -13.99
N SER A 184 2.83 -11.76 -14.82
CA SER A 184 1.92 -12.89 -14.59
C SER A 184 2.17 -13.57 -13.22
N ASP A 185 1.24 -14.21 -12.52
CA ASP A 185 0.30 -15.28 -12.90
C ASP A 185 -0.90 -15.33 -11.93
N GLY A 186 -1.88 -16.18 -12.25
CA GLY A 186 -3.23 -16.23 -11.70
C GLY A 186 -3.37 -16.24 -10.17
N PHE A 187 -4.42 -15.56 -9.71
CA PHE A 187 -4.99 -15.79 -8.39
C PHE A 187 -6.10 -16.84 -8.55
N GLY A 188 -5.77 -18.09 -8.28
CA GLY A 188 -6.70 -19.21 -8.26
C GLY A 188 -6.08 -20.42 -7.55
N ASP A 189 -6.73 -20.86 -6.48
CA ASP A 189 -6.72 -22.23 -5.92
C ASP A 189 -5.68 -22.73 -4.88
N ASP A 190 -4.78 -21.92 -4.32
CA ASP A 190 -3.84 -22.45 -3.28
C ASP A 190 -4.28 -22.29 -1.80
N PHE A 191 -5.54 -21.94 -1.51
CA PHE A 191 -6.01 -21.74 -0.12
C PHE A 191 -7.02 -22.78 0.39
N LEU A 192 -7.24 -23.88 -0.31
CA LEU A 192 -8.11 -24.97 0.14
C LEU A 192 -7.49 -26.35 -0.09
N GLU A 193 -6.36 -26.64 0.56
CA GLU A 193 -5.93 -28.03 0.70
C GLU A 193 -5.09 -28.25 1.96
N ASP A 194 -5.71 -28.10 3.14
CA ASP A 194 -5.19 -28.82 4.33
C ASP A 194 -6.21 -28.97 5.48
N VAL A 195 -7.41 -29.50 5.20
CA VAL A 195 -8.23 -30.13 6.25
C VAL A 195 -9.10 -31.24 5.64
N ALA A 196 -8.54 -32.44 5.46
CA ALA A 196 -9.33 -33.67 5.42
C ALA A 196 -8.63 -34.77 6.23
N PRO A 197 -9.34 -35.48 7.13
CA PRO A 197 -8.73 -36.45 8.01
C PRO A 197 -8.40 -37.75 7.27
N ALA A 198 -7.36 -38.43 7.72
CA ALA A 198 -6.95 -39.73 7.22
C ALA A 198 -8.08 -40.76 7.36
N SER A 199 -8.67 -41.19 6.25
CA SER A 199 -9.49 -42.40 6.17
C SER A 199 -8.71 -43.49 5.43
N SER A 200 -8.17 -44.42 6.20
CA SER A 200 -7.56 -45.66 5.76
C SER A 200 -8.62 -46.62 5.21
N PHE A 201 -8.68 -46.81 3.90
CA PHE A 201 -9.22 -48.04 3.30
C PHE A 201 -8.47 -48.35 2.00
N ALA A 202 -7.66 -49.41 2.04
CA ALA A 202 -7.08 -50.02 0.85
C ALA A 202 -8.10 -50.95 0.19
N PRO A 203 -8.08 -51.08 -1.15
CA PRO A 203 -8.46 -52.32 -1.79
C PRO A 203 -7.33 -52.90 -2.64
N VAL A 204 -6.89 -54.08 -2.19
CA VAL A 204 -6.67 -55.34 -2.92
C VAL A 204 -6.23 -55.29 -4.40
N SER A 205 -5.05 -55.85 -4.61
CA SER A 205 -4.36 -56.25 -5.85
C SER A 205 -5.14 -57.24 -6.74
N SER A 206 -5.17 -57.03 -8.07
CA SER A 206 -4.55 -57.84 -9.17
C SER A 206 -5.58 -58.25 -10.25
N PRO A 207 -5.21 -58.69 -11.48
CA PRO A 207 -3.97 -58.50 -12.25
C PRO A 207 -4.14 -58.29 -13.79
N ILE A 208 -3.01 -58.03 -14.46
CA ILE A 208 -2.58 -58.47 -15.81
C ILE A 208 -3.36 -57.97 -17.04
N GLY A 209 -2.61 -57.24 -17.88
CA GLY A 209 -3.01 -56.84 -19.23
C GLY A 209 -2.81 -57.91 -20.30
N THR A 210 -3.45 -57.70 -21.43
CA THR A 210 -2.94 -58.04 -22.76
C THR A 210 -3.85 -57.35 -23.78
N ASN A 211 -3.35 -56.29 -24.43
CA ASN A 211 -3.97 -55.76 -25.63
C ASN A 211 -3.03 -56.12 -26.80
N THR A 212 -3.47 -57.06 -27.63
CA THR A 212 -2.82 -57.40 -28.90
C THR A 212 -3.87 -57.34 -30.00
N ALA A 213 -3.64 -56.45 -30.98
CA ALA A 213 -4.29 -56.48 -32.29
C ALA A 213 -3.22 -56.19 -33.35
N PRO A 214 -3.34 -56.75 -34.56
CA PRO A 214 -2.20 -57.29 -35.32
C PRO A 214 -1.65 -56.32 -36.37
N LEU A 215 -0.32 -56.36 -36.58
CA LEU A 215 0.37 -55.72 -37.71
C LEU A 215 0.54 -56.73 -38.86
N THR A 216 0.13 -56.29 -40.05
CA THR A 216 0.21 -56.95 -41.36
C THR A 216 1.65 -57.24 -41.83
N PRO A 217 1.90 -58.37 -42.52
CA PRO A 217 3.20 -58.70 -43.12
C PRO A 217 3.41 -58.11 -44.54
N PRO A 218 4.66 -58.10 -45.06
CA PRO A 218 5.15 -57.22 -46.13
C PRO A 218 5.07 -57.84 -47.53
N PRO A 219 5.49 -57.13 -48.59
CA PRO A 219 6.78 -57.48 -49.17
C PRO A 219 7.59 -56.29 -49.73
N ALA A 220 8.92 -56.42 -49.67
CA ALA A 220 9.85 -55.69 -50.49
C ALA A 220 10.49 -56.69 -51.46
N ASP A 221 10.37 -56.46 -52.77
CA ASP A 221 11.36 -56.92 -53.73
C ASP A 221 11.38 -55.97 -54.93
N SER A 222 12.55 -55.43 -55.22
CA SER A 222 12.84 -54.59 -56.36
C SER A 222 14.24 -54.97 -56.81
N ALA A 223 14.29 -55.85 -57.80
CA ALA A 223 15.48 -56.13 -58.59
C ALA A 223 15.46 -55.25 -59.86
N PRO A 224 16.51 -55.26 -60.70
CA PRO A 224 17.55 -54.25 -60.68
C PRO A 224 17.58 -53.46 -62.00
N GLU A 225 18.58 -52.59 -62.10
CA GLU A 225 19.36 -52.23 -63.30
C GLU A 225 19.53 -50.75 -63.57
N GLN A 226 20.74 -50.53 -64.05
CA GLN A 226 21.47 -49.31 -64.24
C GLN A 226 21.32 -48.85 -65.70
N ILE A 227 21.50 -47.55 -65.90
CA ILE A 227 22.07 -46.89 -67.08
C ILE A 227 21.10 -46.47 -68.22
N SER A 228 21.28 -45.17 -68.52
CA SER A 228 21.00 -44.37 -69.72
C SER A 228 19.63 -43.74 -69.88
#